data_AF-A0A0C9Z828-F1
#
_entry.id   AF-A0A0C9Z828-F1
#
_cell.length_a   1.000
_cell.length_b   1.000
_cell.length_c   1.000
_cell.angle_alpha   90.00
_cell.angle_beta   90.00
_cell.angle_gamma   90.00
#
_symmetry.space_group_name_H-M   'P 1'
#
loop_
_entity.id
_entity.type
_entity.pdbx_description
1 polymer ?
#
loop_
_entity_poly.entity_id
_entity_poly.type
_entity_poly.pdbx_seq_one_letter_code
_entity_poly.pdbx_strand_id
1 'polypeptide(L)'
;MSRPREHNDCRPSSRQPFRELPNGYCKRSPSPSPSLYYDELILSPASASSSFSDDAPDCAVSPLLVPTGPTTTSQPGFPTYEQYKRIEAAYFANLAPRKRAKALITQAMFDQIWEVLWQPDATRIGTPQFRFWVRKMFRLVNFQGKGRMKGEDFPPVVLHENRPVAIMEQMYEVLCYCHGLAQHGGRDKTCGIVRGHYSWVPKELVAQFVKACPTCLMRRS
;
A
#
# COMPACT_ATOMS: atom_id res chain seq x y z
N MET A 1 44.51 56.96 5.99
CA MET A 1 45.34 55.74 6.01
C MET A 1 44.62 54.67 5.22
N SER A 2 44.96 54.59 3.93
CA SER A 2 44.34 53.73 2.93
C SER A 2 45.18 52.46 2.79
N ARG A 3 44.56 51.28 2.84
CA ARG A 3 45.17 50.01 2.44
C ARG A 3 44.18 49.23 1.55
N PRO A 4 44.69 48.44 0.58
CA PRO A 4 44.07 48.31 -0.73
C PRO A 4 43.14 47.10 -0.87
N ARG A 5 42.30 47.17 -1.91
CA ARG A 5 41.53 46.08 -2.52
C ARG A 5 42.46 44.97 -2.99
N GLU A 6 42.19 43.73 -2.58
CA GLU A 6 42.66 42.56 -3.30
C GLU A 6 41.64 42.15 -4.35
N HIS A 7 42.07 42.29 -5.60
CA HIS A 7 41.51 41.63 -6.78
C HIS A 7 41.88 40.15 -6.69
N ASN A 8 40.91 39.25 -6.87
CA ASN A 8 41.22 37.90 -7.31
C ASN A 8 40.43 37.61 -8.58
N ASP A 9 41.20 37.36 -9.63
CA ASP A 9 40.79 37.17 -11.00
C ASP A 9 40.02 35.87 -11.24
N CYS A 10 39.05 35.96 -12.15
CA CYS A 10 38.36 34.86 -12.80
C CYS A 10 39.24 34.23 -13.90
N ARG A 11 39.40 32.88 -13.88
CA ARG A 11 39.28 31.90 -15.01
C ARG A 11 40.11 30.63 -14.76
N PRO A 12 39.92 29.52 -15.51
CA PRO A 12 38.74 29.03 -16.22
C PRO A 12 38.38 27.55 -15.90
N SER A 13 37.13 27.21 -16.21
CA SER A 13 36.64 25.91 -16.70
C SER A 13 37.62 24.73 -16.78
N SER A 14 37.42 23.74 -15.91
CA SER A 14 37.70 22.34 -16.21
C SER A 14 36.39 21.54 -16.14
N ARG A 15 35.77 21.38 -17.31
CA ARG A 15 34.85 20.25 -17.56
C ARG A 15 35.63 18.96 -17.29
N GLN A 16 35.19 18.19 -16.31
CA GLN A 16 35.54 16.78 -16.18
C GLN A 16 34.23 15.98 -16.08
N PRO A 17 34.24 14.77 -16.66
CA PRO A 17 33.11 14.24 -17.39
C PRO A 17 32.05 13.62 -16.49
N PHE A 18 30.83 13.64 -17.04
CA PHE A 18 29.72 12.76 -16.75
C PHE A 18 30.21 11.36 -16.32
N ARG A 19 30.25 11.11 -15.00
CA ARG A 19 30.31 9.73 -14.50
C ARG A 19 28.90 9.19 -14.57
N GLU A 20 28.67 8.43 -15.62
CA GLU A 20 27.52 7.54 -15.77
C GLU A 20 27.34 6.75 -14.48
N LEU A 21 26.22 7.00 -13.79
CA LEU A 21 25.76 6.12 -12.72
C LEU A 21 25.17 4.87 -13.39
N PRO A 22 25.62 3.67 -13.01
CA PRO A 22 25.13 2.44 -13.61
C PRO A 22 23.67 2.22 -13.23
N ASN A 23 22.88 1.94 -14.28
CA ASN A 23 21.59 1.25 -14.34
C ASN A 23 20.95 0.79 -13.02
N GLY A 24 19.67 1.13 -12.86
CA GLY A 24 18.80 0.41 -11.93
C GLY A 24 17.48 1.07 -11.57
N TYR A 25 16.90 1.90 -12.46
CA TYR A 25 15.49 2.30 -12.30
C TYR A 25 14.60 1.09 -12.63
N CYS A 26 14.20 0.31 -11.63
CA CYS A 26 13.11 -0.65 -11.81
C CYS A 26 11.78 0.10 -11.71
N LYS A 27 11.37 0.72 -12.84
CA LYS A 27 9.97 1.00 -13.10
C LYS A 27 9.25 -0.33 -13.39
N ARG A 28 8.26 -0.63 -12.56
CA ARG A 28 7.19 -1.66 -12.71
C ARG A 28 7.61 -3.12 -12.92
N SER A 29 7.31 -3.91 -11.90
CA SER A 29 6.65 -5.21 -12.03
C SER A 29 5.49 -5.23 -11.02
N PRO A 30 4.40 -5.96 -11.28
CA PRO A 30 3.20 -5.89 -10.45
C PRO A 30 3.56 -6.34 -9.04
N SER A 31 3.31 -5.47 -8.06
CA SER A 31 3.46 -5.81 -6.66
C SER A 31 2.71 -7.11 -6.38
N PRO A 32 3.35 -8.16 -5.85
CA PRO A 32 2.60 -9.28 -5.31
C PRO A 32 1.68 -8.73 -4.22
N SER A 33 0.42 -9.14 -4.26
CA SER A 33 -0.63 -8.73 -3.34
C SER A 33 -0.10 -8.75 -1.89
N PRO A 34 -0.15 -7.63 -1.15
CA PRO A 34 0.36 -7.58 0.23
C PRO A 34 -0.38 -8.51 1.21
N SER A 35 -1.48 -9.13 0.78
CA SER A 35 -2.34 -9.97 1.60
C SER A 35 -1.66 -11.20 2.21
N LEU A 36 -0.65 -11.80 1.56
CA LEU A 36 0.01 -13.00 2.11
C LEU A 36 1.22 -12.65 2.99
N TYR A 37 1.64 -11.39 3.00
CA TYR A 37 2.91 -10.99 3.59
C TYR A 37 2.80 -10.46 5.02
N TYR A 38 1.62 -9.95 5.41
CA TYR A 38 1.38 -9.48 6.78
C TYR A 38 1.01 -10.60 7.77
N ASP A 39 0.68 -11.80 7.29
CA ASP A 39 0.31 -12.95 8.14
C ASP A 39 1.55 -13.67 8.72
N GLU A 40 2.67 -13.68 8.00
CA GLU A 40 3.87 -14.43 8.41
C GLU A 40 4.65 -13.79 9.58
N LEU A 41 4.33 -12.55 9.95
CA LEU A 41 4.98 -11.84 11.06
C LEU A 41 4.17 -11.87 12.37
N ILE A 42 3.04 -12.60 12.43
CA ILE A 42 2.20 -12.65 13.65
C ILE A 42 2.04 -14.06 14.25
N LEU A 43 2.23 -15.16 13.53
CA LEU A 43 2.23 -16.50 14.14
C LEU A 43 3.34 -17.38 13.56
N SER A 44 4.25 -17.87 14.40
CA SER A 44 5.17 -18.97 14.05
C SER A 44 4.56 -20.33 14.44
N PRO A 45 4.78 -21.42 13.66
CA PRO A 45 3.86 -22.55 13.58
C PRO A 45 4.36 -23.82 14.28
N ALA A 46 3.42 -24.71 14.61
CA ALA A 46 3.69 -26.12 14.84
C ALA A 46 3.37 -26.93 13.57
N SER A 47 4.44 -27.40 12.94
CA SER A 47 4.59 -28.64 12.15
C SER A 47 3.36 -29.39 11.62
N ALA A 48 3.32 -29.60 10.30
CA ALA A 48 3.05 -30.91 9.71
C ALA A 48 3.60 -31.00 8.27
N SER A 49 4.26 -32.12 7.99
CA SER A 49 4.91 -32.54 6.75
C SER A 49 3.95 -33.33 5.83
N SER A 50 4.12 -33.24 4.51
CA SER A 50 4.02 -34.41 3.60
C SER A 50 4.44 -34.07 2.15
N SER A 51 4.85 -35.12 1.44
CA SER A 51 5.80 -35.15 0.31
C SER A 51 5.18 -35.15 -1.10
N PHE A 52 5.99 -34.63 -2.04
CA PHE A 52 6.31 -35.02 -3.44
C PHE A 52 5.32 -35.85 -4.31
N SER A 53 5.09 -35.38 -5.57
CA SER A 53 5.55 -36.05 -6.82
C SER A 53 5.27 -35.20 -8.08
N ASP A 54 6.27 -35.19 -8.98
CA ASP A 54 6.30 -34.63 -10.34
C ASP A 54 5.42 -35.40 -11.35
N ASP A 55 4.93 -34.69 -12.38
CA ASP A 55 5.06 -35.10 -13.80
C ASP A 55 4.37 -34.07 -14.74
N ALA A 56 5.12 -33.60 -15.76
CA ALA A 56 4.67 -32.81 -16.92
C ALA A 56 4.62 -33.75 -18.16
N PRO A 57 4.09 -33.40 -19.38
CA PRO A 57 4.45 -32.20 -20.17
C PRO A 57 3.38 -31.59 -21.14
N ASP A 58 3.71 -30.37 -21.62
CA ASP A 58 3.51 -29.69 -22.94
C ASP A 58 2.27 -30.05 -23.82
N CYS A 59 1.52 -29.16 -24.51
CA CYS A 59 1.92 -28.08 -25.42
C CYS A 59 0.74 -27.14 -25.76
N ALA A 60 1.07 -25.92 -26.22
CA ALA A 60 0.49 -25.22 -27.38
C ALA A 60 -0.43 -23.97 -27.19
N VAL A 61 0.15 -22.85 -27.65
CA VAL A 61 -0.38 -21.64 -28.32
C VAL A 61 -1.17 -20.57 -27.54
N SER A 62 -0.50 -19.42 -27.40
CA SER A 62 -0.98 -18.13 -26.92
C SER A 62 -2.10 -17.50 -27.75
N PRO A 63 -2.94 -16.68 -27.10
CA PRO A 63 -3.29 -15.38 -27.65
C PRO A 63 -2.98 -14.25 -26.66
N LEU A 64 -2.14 -13.31 -27.12
CA LEU A 64 -2.02 -11.90 -26.73
C LEU A 64 -2.53 -11.53 -25.32
N LEU A 65 -1.62 -11.48 -24.35
CA LEU A 65 -1.84 -10.87 -23.04
C LEU A 65 -2.12 -9.37 -23.19
N VAL A 66 -3.37 -8.99 -23.00
CA VAL A 66 -3.75 -7.63 -22.57
C VAL A 66 -3.10 -7.40 -21.19
N PRO A 67 -2.53 -6.22 -20.88
CA PRO A 67 -2.03 -5.94 -19.53
C PRO A 67 -3.20 -5.85 -18.54
N THR A 68 -3.58 -6.98 -17.95
CA THR A 68 -4.51 -7.02 -16.84
C THR A 68 -3.77 -6.50 -15.60
N GLY A 69 -4.27 -5.40 -15.03
CA GLY A 69 -3.97 -5.07 -13.64
C GLY A 69 -4.39 -6.24 -12.72
N PRO A 70 -4.05 -6.20 -11.42
CA PRO A 70 -4.51 -7.21 -10.48
C PRO A 70 -6.05 -7.31 -10.59
N THR A 71 -6.52 -8.43 -11.14
CA THR A 71 -7.94 -8.69 -11.33
C THR A 71 -8.44 -9.20 -9.99
N THR A 72 -8.93 -8.28 -9.17
CA THR A 72 -9.45 -8.59 -7.83
C THR A 72 -10.71 -9.45 -7.98
N THR A 73 -10.55 -10.77 -7.83
CA THR A 73 -11.65 -11.74 -7.91
C THR A 73 -12.54 -11.66 -6.67
N SER A 74 -13.85 -11.81 -6.86
CA SER A 74 -14.81 -11.81 -5.76
C SER A 74 -14.57 -13.00 -4.81
N GLN A 75 -14.55 -12.75 -3.51
CA GLN A 75 -14.34 -13.76 -2.47
C GLN A 75 -15.69 -14.41 -2.07
N PRO A 76 -15.82 -15.76 -2.08
CA PRO A 76 -17.04 -16.44 -1.64
C PRO A 76 -17.42 -16.08 -0.19
N GLY A 77 -18.70 -15.90 0.09
CA GLY A 77 -19.19 -15.53 1.42
C GLY A 77 -19.08 -14.05 1.79
N PHE A 78 -18.57 -13.22 0.88
CA PHE A 78 -18.48 -11.76 1.02
C PHE A 78 -19.29 -11.06 -0.08
N PRO A 79 -19.54 -9.74 0.02
CA PRO A 79 -20.01 -8.97 -1.14
C PRO A 79 -19.08 -9.21 -2.33
N THR A 80 -19.65 -9.28 -3.53
CA THR A 80 -18.84 -9.35 -4.75
C THR A 80 -18.00 -8.08 -4.89
N TYR A 81 -16.90 -8.15 -5.64
CA TYR A 81 -16.06 -6.97 -5.89
C TYR A 81 -16.88 -5.84 -6.53
N GLU A 82 -17.80 -6.17 -7.44
CA GLU A 82 -18.69 -5.19 -8.06
C GLU A 82 -19.64 -4.53 -7.04
N GLN A 83 -20.24 -5.32 -6.13
CA GLN A 83 -21.05 -4.77 -5.04
C GLN A 83 -20.23 -3.84 -4.14
N TYR A 84 -18.99 -4.24 -3.81
CA TYR A 84 -18.07 -3.39 -3.07
C TYR A 84 -17.77 -2.08 -3.81
N LYS A 85 -17.52 -2.11 -5.13
CA LYS A 85 -17.27 -0.87 -5.90
C LYS A 85 -18.48 0.08 -5.89
N ARG A 86 -19.71 -0.45 -5.90
CA ARG A 86 -20.91 0.39 -5.72
C ARG A 86 -20.96 1.01 -4.32
N ILE A 87 -20.60 0.26 -3.28
CA ILE A 87 -20.50 0.75 -1.90
C ILE A 87 -19.43 1.85 -1.78
N GLU A 88 -18.25 1.64 -2.35
CA GLU A 88 -17.16 2.62 -2.37
C GLU A 88 -17.56 3.90 -3.11
N ALA A 89 -18.21 3.78 -4.28
CA ALA A 89 -18.72 4.93 -5.03
C ALA A 89 -19.77 5.72 -4.25
N ALA A 90 -20.71 5.02 -3.60
CA ALA A 90 -21.72 5.65 -2.75
C ALA A 90 -21.08 6.37 -1.54
N TYR A 91 -20.04 5.79 -0.95
CA TYR A 91 -19.26 6.44 0.11
C TYR A 91 -18.66 7.78 -0.36
N PHE A 92 -18.03 7.82 -1.53
CA PHE A 92 -17.52 9.07 -2.10
C PHE A 92 -18.62 10.08 -2.42
N ALA A 93 -19.75 9.63 -2.98
CA ALA A 93 -20.87 10.50 -3.31
C ALA A 93 -21.41 11.23 -2.07
N ASN A 94 -21.48 10.56 -0.93
CA ASN A 94 -21.96 11.10 0.33
C ASN A 94 -20.96 12.01 1.07
N LEU A 95 -19.70 12.06 0.63
CA LEU A 95 -18.71 12.98 1.20
C LEU A 95 -18.78 14.36 0.54
N ALA A 96 -18.64 15.42 1.34
CA ALA A 96 -18.42 16.76 0.83
C ALA A 96 -17.13 16.81 -0.03
N PRO A 97 -17.08 17.59 -1.14
CA PRO A 97 -15.94 17.60 -2.06
C PRO A 97 -14.58 17.81 -1.38
N ARG A 98 -14.53 18.67 -0.36
CA ARG A 98 -13.32 18.96 0.43
C ARG A 98 -12.77 17.74 1.18
N LYS A 99 -13.61 16.77 1.53
CA LYS A 99 -13.22 15.56 2.28
C LYS A 99 -12.79 14.41 1.36
N ARG A 100 -13.22 14.39 0.10
CA ARG A 100 -12.98 13.27 -0.85
C ARG A 100 -11.51 13.05 -1.15
N ALA A 101 -10.74 14.14 -1.34
CA ALA A 101 -9.37 14.08 -1.85
C ALA A 101 -8.41 13.24 -0.98
N LYS A 102 -8.65 13.11 0.33
CA LYS A 102 -7.82 12.35 1.27
C LYS A 102 -8.61 11.28 2.04
N ALA A 103 -9.85 11.01 1.62
CA ALA A 103 -10.74 10.08 2.30
C ALA A 103 -10.23 8.64 2.22
N LEU A 104 -9.70 8.25 1.07
CA LEU A 104 -8.98 7.00 0.83
C LEU A 104 -7.65 7.36 0.16
N ILE A 105 -6.59 6.62 0.49
CA ILE A 105 -5.28 6.80 -0.13
C ILE A 105 -5.23 5.94 -1.39
N THR A 106 -5.19 6.57 -2.56
CA THR A 106 -4.97 5.85 -3.82
C THR A 106 -3.52 5.40 -3.92
N GLN A 107 -3.23 4.41 -4.76
CA GLN A 107 -1.86 3.97 -5.01
C GLN A 107 -0.96 5.15 -5.44
N ALA A 108 -1.44 6.02 -6.32
CA ALA A 108 -0.69 7.21 -6.74
C ALA A 108 -0.40 8.18 -5.58
N MET A 109 -1.34 8.35 -4.64
CA MET A 109 -1.11 9.16 -3.44
C MET A 109 -0.14 8.47 -2.47
N PHE A 110 -0.23 7.15 -2.34
CA PHE A 110 0.69 6.36 -1.55
C PHE A 110 2.13 6.50 -2.06
N ASP A 111 2.35 6.43 -3.37
CA ASP A 111 3.67 6.60 -3.98
C ASP A 111 4.25 8.00 -3.72
N GLN A 112 3.40 9.04 -3.73
CA GLN A 112 3.81 10.40 -3.35
C GLN A 112 4.13 10.53 -1.86
N ILE A 113 3.32 9.90 -0.99
CA ILE A 113 3.59 9.83 0.46
C ILE A 113 4.94 9.17 0.70
N TRP A 114 5.17 8.03 0.04
CA TRP A 114 6.42 7.30 0.09
C TRP A 114 7.62 8.18 -0.29
N GLU A 115 7.56 8.82 -1.46
CA GLU A 115 8.67 9.61 -1.98
C GLU A 115 9.01 10.80 -1.08
N VAL A 116 8.00 11.47 -0.50
CA VAL A 116 8.20 12.55 0.47
C VAL A 116 8.87 12.05 1.75
N LEU A 117 8.55 10.84 2.22
CA LEU A 117 9.17 10.28 3.42
C LEU A 117 10.59 9.74 3.14
N TRP A 118 10.84 9.22 1.93
CA TRP A 118 12.15 8.72 1.52
C TRP A 118 13.15 9.85 1.27
N GLN A 119 12.71 10.98 0.70
CA GLN A 119 13.53 12.17 0.45
C GLN A 119 12.85 13.43 1.03
N PRO A 120 12.98 13.69 2.35
CA PRO A 120 12.24 14.76 3.02
C PRO A 120 12.61 16.17 2.53
N ASP A 121 13.82 16.35 2.00
CA ASP A 121 14.30 17.64 1.47
C ASP A 121 13.88 17.88 0.01
N ALA A 122 13.34 16.87 -0.67
CA ALA A 122 12.91 17.01 -2.05
C ALA A 122 11.66 17.90 -2.14
N THR A 123 11.79 19.05 -2.81
CA THR A 123 10.69 20.01 -2.98
C THR A 123 9.81 19.73 -4.20
N ARG A 124 10.24 18.82 -5.08
CA ARG A 124 9.57 18.48 -6.35
C ARG A 124 8.23 17.74 -6.20
N ILE A 125 7.99 17.08 -5.05
CA ILE A 125 6.79 16.26 -4.84
C ILE A 125 5.71 17.04 -4.09
N GLY A 126 4.56 17.16 -4.74
CA GLY A 126 3.37 17.81 -4.18
C GLY A 126 3.58 19.27 -3.77
N THR A 127 2.59 19.83 -3.09
CA THR A 127 2.66 21.19 -2.55
C THR A 127 3.39 21.22 -1.19
N PRO A 128 3.88 22.39 -0.73
CA PRO A 128 4.42 22.52 0.62
C PRO A 128 3.45 22.04 1.72
N GLN A 129 2.14 22.31 1.56
CA GLN A 129 1.11 21.86 2.50
C GLN A 129 0.96 20.33 2.46
N PHE A 130 1.05 19.71 1.29
CA PHE A 130 1.05 18.25 1.16
C PHE A 130 2.23 17.63 1.89
N ARG A 131 3.46 18.12 1.66
CA ARG A 131 4.67 17.59 2.32
C ARG A 131 4.64 17.76 3.83
N PHE A 132 4.14 18.89 4.32
CA PHE A 132 3.95 19.11 5.76
C PHE A 132 2.94 18.11 6.33
N TRP A 133 1.81 17.92 5.66
CA TRP A 133 0.80 16.93 6.05
C TRP A 133 1.36 15.51 6.06
N VAL A 134 2.12 15.10 5.04
CA VAL A 134 2.71 13.76 4.96
C VAL A 134 3.62 13.49 6.16
N ARG A 135 4.59 14.38 6.43
CA ARG A 135 5.53 14.22 7.55
C ARG A 135 4.86 14.24 8.92
N LYS A 136 3.71 14.91 9.03
CA LYS A 136 2.92 14.97 10.27
C LYS A 136 2.12 13.69 10.51
N MET A 137 1.56 13.10 9.46
CA MET A 137 0.64 11.97 9.59
C MET A 137 1.37 10.62 9.51
N PHE A 138 2.35 10.50 8.62
CA PHE A 138 2.93 9.20 8.27
C PHE A 138 4.38 9.07 8.72
N ARG A 139 4.82 7.82 8.86
CA ARG A 139 6.21 7.46 9.07
C ARG A 139 6.61 6.32 8.15
N LEU A 140 7.86 6.35 7.68
CA LEU A 140 8.44 5.27 6.92
C LEU A 140 9.30 4.42 7.87
N VAL A 141 9.01 3.12 7.96
CA VAL A 141 9.78 2.18 8.77
C VAL A 141 10.48 1.20 7.85
N ASN A 142 11.80 1.08 8.00
CA ASN A 142 12.57 0.07 7.31
C ASN A 142 12.67 -1.16 8.21
N PHE A 143 12.17 -2.31 7.74
CA PHE A 143 12.35 -3.57 8.44
C PHE A 143 13.73 -4.14 8.12
N GLN A 144 14.77 -3.50 8.64
CA GLN A 144 16.11 -4.11 8.63
C GLN A 144 16.09 -5.23 9.67
N GLY A 145 16.07 -6.48 9.19
CA GLY A 145 15.95 -7.67 10.02
C GLY A 145 17.02 -7.72 11.12
N LYS A 146 16.67 -7.34 12.34
CA LYS A 146 17.38 -7.77 13.55
C LYS A 146 16.91 -9.18 13.92
N GLY A 147 17.17 -10.16 13.04
CA GLY A 147 16.77 -11.54 13.27
C GLY A 147 16.86 -12.45 12.04
N ARG A 148 17.91 -13.29 12.01
CA ARG A 148 18.02 -14.61 11.34
C ARG A 148 17.39 -14.87 9.96
N MET A 149 17.34 -13.91 9.05
CA MET A 149 17.53 -14.21 7.61
C MET A 149 18.26 -13.03 6.96
N LYS A 150 19.54 -13.24 6.69
CA LYS A 150 20.42 -12.26 6.05
C LYS A 150 20.20 -12.40 4.54
N GLY A 151 19.33 -11.59 3.94
CA GLY A 151 19.16 -11.60 2.48
C GLY A 151 17.91 -10.91 1.93
N GLU A 152 16.82 -10.81 2.69
CA GLU A 152 15.59 -10.18 2.20
C GLU A 152 15.54 -8.72 2.67
N ASP A 153 15.91 -7.79 1.78
CA ASP A 153 15.65 -6.37 1.97
C ASP A 153 14.14 -6.15 1.79
N PHE A 154 13.41 -6.19 2.90
CA PHE A 154 12.01 -5.84 2.90
C PHE A 154 11.85 -4.39 2.45
N PRO A 155 10.95 -4.08 1.50
CA PRO A 155 10.66 -2.71 1.19
C PRO A 155 10.18 -2.02 2.47
N PRO A 156 10.61 -0.77 2.72
CA PRO A 156 10.07 0.00 3.84
C PRO A 156 8.53 0.02 3.82
N VAL A 157 7.89 0.32 4.96
CA VAL A 157 6.43 0.37 5.06
C VAL A 157 5.99 1.74 5.56
N VAL A 158 4.96 2.31 4.92
CA VAL A 158 4.33 3.55 5.37
C VAL A 158 3.32 3.22 6.47
N LEU A 159 3.56 3.76 7.66
CA LEU A 159 2.72 3.59 8.82
C LEU A 159 2.00 4.89 9.19
N HIS A 160 0.78 4.75 9.68
CA HIS A 160 0.06 5.77 10.45
C HIS A 160 -0.42 5.12 11.75
N GLU A 161 -0.21 5.77 12.90
CA GLU A 161 -0.55 5.20 14.22
C GLU A 161 0.03 3.79 14.46
N ASN A 162 1.24 3.52 13.94
CA ASN A 162 1.94 2.23 13.99
C ASN A 162 1.22 1.08 13.25
N ARG A 163 0.29 1.38 12.36
CA ARG A 163 -0.37 0.40 11.48
C ARG A 163 -0.09 0.72 10.01
N PRO A 164 0.02 -0.29 9.13
CA PRO A 164 0.15 -0.06 7.69
C PRO A 164 -1.05 0.74 7.16
N VAL A 165 -0.80 1.67 6.25
CA VAL A 165 -1.84 2.48 5.61
C VAL A 165 -2.57 1.64 4.56
N ALA A 166 -3.90 1.53 4.68
CA ALA A 166 -4.70 0.84 3.67
C ALA A 166 -4.78 1.67 2.37
N ILE A 167 -4.54 0.98 1.25
CA ILE A 167 -4.61 1.56 -0.09
C ILE A 167 -6.00 1.26 -0.68
N MET A 168 -6.59 2.26 -1.34
CA MET A 168 -7.94 2.19 -1.91
C MET A 168 -8.12 1.00 -2.85
N GLU A 169 -7.15 0.77 -3.74
CA GLU A 169 -7.17 -0.31 -4.72
C GLU A 169 -7.13 -1.71 -4.10
N GLN A 170 -6.70 -1.82 -2.83
CA GLN A 170 -6.63 -3.07 -2.05
C GLN A 170 -7.70 -3.14 -0.96
N MET A 171 -8.60 -2.16 -0.92
CA MET A 171 -9.53 -2.00 0.19
C MET A 171 -10.54 -3.15 0.25
N TYR A 172 -10.88 -3.76 -0.89
CA TYR A 172 -11.76 -4.92 -0.93
C TYR A 172 -11.16 -6.10 -0.17
N GLU A 173 -9.90 -6.44 -0.46
CA GLU A 173 -9.17 -7.53 0.19
C GLU A 173 -9.02 -7.29 1.68
N VAL A 174 -8.66 -6.05 2.06
CA VAL A 174 -8.56 -5.63 3.47
C VAL A 174 -9.87 -5.85 4.21
N LEU A 175 -11.01 -5.49 3.61
CA LEU A 175 -12.33 -5.66 4.22
C LEU A 175 -12.73 -7.13 4.31
N CYS A 176 -12.51 -7.93 3.25
CA CYS A 176 -12.74 -9.37 3.27
C CYS A 176 -11.92 -10.05 4.37
N TYR A 177 -10.62 -9.76 4.44
CA TYR A 177 -9.72 -10.30 5.45
C TYR A 177 -10.17 -9.94 6.87
N CYS A 178 -10.34 -8.65 7.17
CA CYS A 178 -10.71 -8.22 8.52
C CYS A 178 -12.10 -8.70 8.95
N HIS A 179 -13.05 -8.76 8.02
CA HIS A 179 -14.40 -9.25 8.31
C HIS A 179 -14.43 -10.77 8.48
N GLY A 180 -13.61 -11.51 7.73
CA GLY A 180 -13.36 -12.94 7.91
C GLY A 180 -12.75 -13.25 9.28
N LEU A 181 -11.72 -12.51 9.68
CA LEU A 181 -11.13 -12.59 11.03
C LEU A 181 -12.14 -12.24 12.14
N ALA A 182 -13.05 -11.31 11.88
CA ALA A 182 -14.16 -11.02 12.80
C ALA A 182 -15.21 -12.14 12.85
N GLN A 183 -15.06 -13.20 12.06
CA GLN A 183 -15.98 -14.33 11.89
C GLN A 183 -17.38 -13.87 11.46
N HIS A 184 -17.43 -12.95 10.50
CA HIS A 184 -18.66 -12.28 10.08
C HIS A 184 -19.38 -11.57 11.24
N GLY A 185 -18.58 -10.97 12.13
CA GLY A 185 -19.08 -10.14 13.22
C GLY A 185 -19.71 -8.83 12.74
N GLY A 186 -20.51 -8.21 13.62
CA GLY A 186 -21.14 -6.91 13.34
C GLY A 186 -20.13 -5.78 13.08
N ARG A 187 -20.66 -4.59 12.76
CA ARG A 187 -19.89 -3.38 12.44
C ARG A 187 -18.78 -3.12 13.45
N ASP A 188 -19.10 -3.13 14.74
CA ASP A 188 -18.18 -2.68 15.79
C ASP A 188 -17.03 -3.68 16.00
N LYS A 189 -17.32 -4.99 15.94
CA LYS A 189 -16.31 -6.06 15.98
C LYS A 189 -15.37 -5.96 14.78
N THR A 190 -15.92 -5.85 13.58
CA THR A 190 -15.13 -5.70 12.34
C THR A 190 -14.27 -4.43 12.38
N CYS A 191 -14.83 -3.29 12.81
CA CYS A 191 -14.06 -2.05 12.99
C CYS A 191 -12.95 -2.19 14.02
N GLY A 192 -13.11 -3.03 15.04
CA GLY A 192 -12.08 -3.36 16.02
C GLY A 192 -10.90 -4.08 15.37
N ILE A 193 -11.17 -5.13 14.59
CA ILE A 193 -10.15 -5.86 13.84
C ILE A 193 -9.43 -4.94 12.84
N VAL A 194 -10.18 -4.17 12.06
CA VAL A 194 -9.59 -3.22 11.09
C VAL A 194 -8.58 -2.28 11.78
N ARG A 195 -8.91 -1.70 12.94
CA ARG A 195 -8.00 -0.82 13.70
C ARG A 195 -6.78 -1.54 14.28
N GLY A 196 -6.87 -2.86 14.46
CA GLY A 196 -5.77 -3.71 14.88
C GLY A 196 -4.78 -4.03 13.76
N HIS A 197 -5.24 -4.08 12.51
CA HIS A 197 -4.40 -4.51 11.38
C HIS A 197 -3.99 -3.35 10.46
N TYR A 198 -4.87 -2.38 10.21
CA TYR A 198 -4.67 -1.32 9.23
C TYR A 198 -5.02 0.05 9.80
N SER A 199 -4.46 1.09 9.18
CA SER A 199 -4.86 2.48 9.36
C SER A 199 -5.53 3.02 8.10
N TRP A 200 -6.16 4.20 8.24
CA TRP A 200 -6.77 4.92 7.12
C TRP A 200 -7.98 4.24 6.45
N VAL A 201 -8.68 3.37 7.19
CA VAL A 201 -9.92 2.72 6.74
C VAL A 201 -11.15 3.44 7.33
N PRO A 202 -12.05 4.00 6.51
CA PRO A 202 -13.23 4.69 7.00
C PRO A 202 -14.25 3.74 7.65
N LYS A 203 -14.71 4.07 8.88
CA LYS A 203 -15.71 3.28 9.60
C LYS A 203 -17.04 3.13 8.85
N GLU A 204 -17.45 4.17 8.14
CA GLU A 204 -18.70 4.15 7.34
C GLU A 204 -18.59 3.15 6.18
N LEU A 205 -17.43 3.09 5.52
CA LEU A 205 -17.19 2.12 4.45
C LEU A 205 -17.26 0.68 4.99
N VAL A 206 -16.66 0.42 6.15
CA VAL A 206 -16.78 -0.88 6.85
C VAL A 206 -18.24 -1.21 7.17
N ALA A 207 -19.01 -0.24 7.67
CA ALA A 207 -20.41 -0.44 8.04
C ALA A 207 -21.27 -0.85 6.83
N GLN A 208 -21.11 -0.15 5.70
CA GLN A 208 -21.84 -0.47 4.47
C GLN A 208 -21.43 -1.83 3.89
N PHE A 209 -20.14 -2.19 3.96
CA PHE A 209 -19.66 -3.50 3.55
C PHE A 209 -20.27 -4.64 4.38
N VAL A 210 -20.25 -4.53 5.71
CA VAL A 210 -20.85 -5.53 6.62
C VAL A 210 -22.37 -5.62 6.43
N LYS A 211 -23.04 -4.50 6.12
CA LYS A 211 -24.48 -4.48 5.80
C LYS A 211 -24.78 -5.26 4.52
N ALA A 212 -23.90 -5.19 3.51
CA ALA A 212 -24.08 -5.88 2.24
C ALA A 212 -23.59 -7.35 2.24
N CYS A 213 -22.96 -7.83 3.31
CA CYS A 213 -22.39 -9.17 3.36
C CYS A 213 -23.48 -10.27 3.31
N PRO A 214 -23.48 -11.15 2.29
CA PRO A 214 -24.52 -12.17 2.12
C PRO A 214 -24.57 -13.14 3.31
N THR A 215 -23.41 -13.57 3.83
CA THR A 215 -23.32 -14.45 5.01
C THR A 215 -23.93 -13.81 6.25
N CYS A 216 -23.75 -12.50 6.45
CA CYS A 216 -24.34 -11.78 7.57
C CYS A 216 -25.82 -11.49 7.39
N LEU A 217 -26.31 -11.40 6.15
CA LEU A 217 -27.73 -11.19 5.85
C LEU A 217 -28.52 -12.46 6.17
N MET A 218 -28.04 -13.63 5.73
CA MET A 218 -28.70 -14.91 5.99
C MET A 218 -28.81 -15.26 7.48
N ARG A 219 -27.88 -14.80 8.33
CA ARG A 219 -27.96 -15.01 9.79
C ARG A 219 -28.90 -14.04 10.53
N ARG A 220 -29.32 -12.96 9.86
CA ARG A 220 -30.16 -11.90 10.44
C ARG A 220 -31.63 -12.01 10.04
N SER A 221 -31.91 -12.72 8.95
CA SER A 221 -33.25 -13.17 8.53
C SER A 221 -33.70 -14.38 9.34
#